data_AF-A0A5N7JPP5-F1
#
_entry.id   AF-A0A5N7JPP5-F1
#
_cell.length_a   1.000
_cell.length_b   1.000
_cell.length_c   1.000
_cell.angle_alpha   90.00
_cell.angle_beta   90.00
_cell.angle_gamma   90.00
#
_symmetry.space_group_name_H-M   'P 1'
#
loop_
_entity.id
_entity.type
_entity.pdbx_description
1 polymer ?
#
loop_
_entity_poly.entity_id
_entity_poly.type
_entity_poly.pdbx_seq_one_letter_code
_entity_poly.pdbx_strand_id
1 'polypeptide(L)'
;MSIVETKVVDIIAVPEWEPKNVILLITDHLKWGDKAQQCEHLLLLQEKIKTYIAFIESGEILESYPPSKGKLPIIRINGLYELPEQAEVFIDQVSETLKEVGIGFEFVLKDDEAIRTM
;
A
#
# COMPACT_ATOMS: atom_id res chain seq x y z
N MET A 1 -7.12 -9.00 -7.89
CA MET A 1 -5.94 -8.13 -7.75
C MET A 1 -6.01 -7.44 -6.40
N SER A 2 -5.33 -8.04 -5.42
CA SER A 2 -5.36 -7.68 -4.00
C SER A 2 -3.99 -8.02 -3.39
N ILE A 3 -3.82 -7.80 -2.08
CA ILE A 3 -2.62 -8.15 -1.31
C ILE A 3 -2.09 -9.58 -1.56
N VAL A 4 -2.97 -10.54 -1.88
CA VAL A 4 -2.57 -11.94 -2.16
C VAL A 4 -1.79 -12.11 -3.47
N GLU A 5 -1.90 -11.17 -4.41
CA GLU A 5 -1.12 -11.14 -5.65
C GLU A 5 0.10 -10.23 -5.46
N THR A 6 1.10 -10.69 -4.69
CA THR A 6 2.22 -9.85 -4.22
C THR A 6 3.08 -9.25 -5.33
N LYS A 7 3.05 -9.82 -6.55
CA LYS A 7 3.90 -9.42 -7.69
C LYS A 7 3.24 -8.44 -8.68
N VAL A 8 2.01 -8.00 -8.42
CA VAL A 8 1.25 -7.15 -9.34
C VAL A 8 1.00 -5.79 -8.71
N VAL A 9 1.18 -4.70 -9.46
CA VAL A 9 0.74 -3.36 -9.05
C VAL A 9 -0.74 -3.23 -9.37
N ASP A 10 -1.57 -2.94 -8.37
CA ASP A 10 -3.02 -3.07 -8.48
C ASP A 10 -3.65 -1.83 -9.13
N ILE A 11 -3.39 -0.65 -8.56
CA ILE A 11 -3.99 0.62 -8.99
C ILE A 11 -2.93 1.73 -8.92
N ILE A 12 -2.80 2.51 -9.99
CA ILE A 12 -2.00 3.73 -10.03
C ILE A 12 -2.92 4.88 -10.43
N ALA A 13 -2.91 5.96 -9.65
CA ALA A 13 -3.77 7.12 -9.92
C ALA A 13 -3.06 8.43 -9.59
N VAL A 14 -3.37 9.47 -10.36
CA VAL A 14 -3.09 10.85 -10.00
C VAL A 14 -4.43 11.47 -9.61
N PRO A 15 -4.69 11.70 -8.30
CA PRO A 15 -5.94 12.30 -7.87
C PRO A 15 -6.05 13.75 -8.34
N GLU A 16 -7.23 14.16 -8.79
CA GLU A 16 -7.50 15.56 -9.18
C GLU A 16 -7.31 16.54 -8.00
N TRP A 17 -7.61 16.08 -6.78
CA TRP A 17 -7.48 16.88 -5.55
C TRP A 17 -6.03 16.99 -5.05
N GLU A 18 -5.10 16.18 -5.57
CA GLU A 18 -3.68 16.24 -5.22
C GLU A 18 -2.78 15.92 -6.43
N PRO A 19 -2.78 16.79 -7.45
CA PRO A 19 -2.17 16.50 -8.76
C PRO A 19 -0.64 16.43 -8.74
N LYS A 20 -0.02 16.77 -7.60
CA LYS A 20 1.44 16.67 -7.38
C LYS A 20 1.87 15.25 -7.02
N ASN A 21 0.93 14.39 -6.62
CA ASN A 21 1.23 13.05 -6.14
C ASN A 21 0.73 12.00 -7.13
N VAL A 22 1.42 10.87 -7.16
CA VAL A 22 0.94 9.64 -7.79
C VAL A 22 0.73 8.62 -6.69
N ILE A 23 -0.49 8.14 -6.55
CA ILE A 23 -0.88 7.16 -5.54
C ILE A 23 -0.82 5.78 -6.17
N LEU A 24 -0.01 4.90 -5.59
CA LEU A 24 0.00 3.47 -5.85
C LEU A 24 -0.78 2.78 -4.74
N LEU A 25 -1.94 2.23 -5.07
CA LEU A 25 -2.90 1.75 -4.09
C LEU A 25 -2.86 0.22 -3.97
N ILE A 26 -2.56 -0.26 -2.76
CA ILE A 26 -2.69 -1.65 -2.33
C ILE A 26 -4.06 -1.83 -1.67
N THR A 27 -4.79 -2.88 -2.03
CA THR A 27 -6.05 -3.24 -1.36
C THR A 27 -5.86 -4.44 -0.46
N ASP A 28 -6.11 -4.25 0.82
CA ASP A 28 -6.06 -5.27 1.85
C ASP A 28 -7.47 -5.56 2.38
N HIS A 29 -7.99 -6.74 2.01
CA HIS A 29 -9.29 -7.23 2.44
C HIS A 29 -9.17 -8.33 3.51
N LEU A 30 -7.95 -8.67 3.94
CA LEU A 30 -7.73 -9.79 4.84
C LEU A 30 -8.03 -9.38 6.26
N LYS A 31 -8.85 -10.18 6.95
CA LYS A 31 -9.12 -9.99 8.36
C LYS A 31 -7.90 -10.41 9.18
N TRP A 32 -7.57 -9.62 10.18
CA TRP A 32 -6.56 -9.98 11.16
C TRP A 32 -7.02 -11.17 12.01
N GLY A 33 -6.18 -12.20 12.06
CA GLY A 33 -6.42 -13.42 12.82
C GLY A 33 -5.72 -13.43 14.17
N ASP A 34 -5.40 -14.63 14.66
CA ASP A 34 -4.53 -14.78 15.83
C ASP A 34 -3.08 -14.34 15.55
N LYS A 35 -2.20 -14.41 16.55
CA LYS A 35 -0.82 -13.95 16.41
C LYS A 35 -0.05 -14.62 15.26
N ALA A 36 -0.30 -15.91 14.99
CA ALA A 36 0.39 -16.59 13.89
C ALA A 36 -0.11 -16.08 12.53
N GLN A 37 -1.43 -15.93 12.39
CA GLN A 37 -2.06 -15.40 11.18
C GLN A 37 -1.71 -13.93 10.93
N GLN A 38 -1.54 -13.14 12.00
CA GLN A 38 -1.04 -11.76 11.90
C GLN A 38 0.38 -11.72 11.31
N CYS A 39 1.28 -12.60 11.76
CA CYS A 39 2.63 -12.70 11.20
C CYS A 39 2.63 -13.07 9.71
N GLU A 40 1.79 -14.03 9.31
CA GLU A 40 1.63 -14.41 7.90
C GLU A 40 1.10 -13.25 7.06
N HIS A 41 0.12 -12.50 7.59
CA HIS A 41 -0.42 -11.34 6.92
C HIS A 41 0.63 -10.21 6.77
N LEU A 42 1.41 -9.94 7.81
CA LEU A 42 2.49 -8.97 7.75
C LEU A 42 3.56 -9.34 6.72
N LEU A 43 3.84 -10.63 6.53
CA LEU A 43 4.74 -11.09 5.49
C LEU A 43 4.19 -10.75 4.09
N LEU A 44 2.89 -10.97 3.85
CA LEU A 44 2.25 -10.60 2.58
C LEU A 44 2.30 -9.09 2.32
N LEU A 45 2.01 -8.27 3.33
CA LEU A 45 2.15 -6.82 3.22
C LEU A 45 3.59 -6.42 2.89
N GLN A 46 4.57 -7.00 3.58
CA GLN A 46 5.97 -6.71 3.33
C GLN A 46 6.39 -7.05 1.90
N GLU A 47 5.99 -8.22 1.38
CA GLU A 47 6.29 -8.61 0.00
C GLU A 47 5.64 -7.67 -1.02
N LYS A 48 4.37 -7.31 -0.81
CA LYS A 48 3.63 -6.39 -1.69
C LYS A 48 4.26 -5.00 -1.70
N ILE A 49 4.61 -4.47 -0.53
CA ILE A 49 5.27 -3.16 -0.40
C ILE A 49 6.62 -3.18 -1.12
N LYS A 50 7.42 -4.25 -0.94
CA LYS A 50 8.70 -4.42 -1.65
C LYS A 50 8.54 -4.39 -3.17
N THR A 51 7.50 -5.03 -3.71
CA THR A 51 7.21 -4.96 -5.15
C THR A 51 6.90 -3.54 -5.60
N TYR A 52 6.12 -2.78 -4.83
CA TYR A 52 5.79 -1.39 -5.16
C TYR A 52 7.01 -0.47 -5.09
N ILE A 53 7.88 -0.66 -4.08
CA ILE A 53 9.17 0.04 -3.99
C ILE A 53 10.01 -0.24 -5.23
N ALA A 54 10.20 -1.51 -5.58
CA ALA A 54 11.01 -1.89 -6.74
C ALA A 54 10.47 -1.33 -8.05
N PHE A 55 9.14 -1.26 -8.21
CA PHE A 55 8.47 -0.67 -9.37
C PHE A 55 8.68 0.85 -9.48
N ILE A 56 8.75 1.55 -8.35
CA ILE A 56 9.06 2.98 -8.29
C ILE A 56 10.55 3.20 -8.60
N GLU A 57 11.43 2.47 -7.92
CA GLU A 57 12.88 2.62 -8.04
C GLU A 57 13.42 2.22 -9.42
N SER A 58 12.82 1.21 -10.05
CA SER A 58 13.19 0.80 -11.43
C SER A 58 12.80 1.84 -12.48
N GLY A 59 11.88 2.76 -12.15
CA GLY A 59 11.29 3.70 -13.10
C GLY A 59 10.19 3.09 -13.98
N GLU A 60 9.83 1.82 -13.78
CA GLU A 60 8.78 1.13 -14.57
C GLU A 60 7.42 1.86 -14.49
N ILE A 61 7.15 2.55 -13.39
CA ILE A 61 5.99 3.45 -13.24
C ILE A 61 5.91 4.53 -14.33
N LEU A 62 7.05 5.04 -14.81
CA LEU A 62 7.10 6.11 -15.82
C LEU A 62 6.74 5.59 -17.21
N GLU A 63 7.01 4.32 -17.49
CA GLU A 63 6.69 3.65 -18.76
C GLU A 63 5.24 3.18 -18.78
N SER A 64 4.82 2.50 -17.72
CA SER A 64 3.48 1.92 -17.58
C SER A 64 2.40 2.98 -17.31
N TYR A 65 2.76 4.07 -16.63
CA TYR A 65 1.83 5.16 -16.32
C TYR A 65 2.50 6.53 -16.49
N PRO A 66 2.66 7.01 -17.75
CA PRO A 66 3.30 8.30 -18.06
C PRO A 66 2.77 9.52 -17.29
N PRO A 67 1.47 9.60 -16.90
CA PRO A 67 0.99 10.69 -16.05
C PRO A 67 1.69 10.78 -14.69
N SER A 68 2.40 9.75 -14.22
CA SER A 68 3.21 9.81 -12.99
C SER A 68 4.43 10.74 -13.09
N LYS A 69 4.87 11.11 -14.29
CA LYS A 69 6.10 11.88 -14.49
C LYS A 69 6.10 13.20 -13.72
N GLY A 70 7.17 13.42 -12.95
CA GLY A 70 7.38 14.64 -12.15
C GLY A 70 6.51 14.74 -10.89
N LYS A 71 5.87 13.63 -10.46
CA LYS A 71 5.04 13.56 -9.26
C LYS A 71 5.74 12.81 -8.14
N LEU A 72 5.31 13.08 -6.91
CA LEU A 72 5.81 12.39 -5.72
C LEU A 72 5.04 11.07 -5.54
N PRO A 73 5.72 9.92 -5.44
CA PRO A 73 5.06 8.64 -5.25
C PRO A 73 4.56 8.49 -3.81
N ILE A 74 3.33 8.00 -3.67
CA ILE A 74 2.73 7.62 -2.39
C ILE A 74 2.22 6.18 -2.54
N ILE A 75 2.72 5.28 -1.70
CA ILE A 75 2.15 3.94 -1.56
C ILE A 75 1.05 4.02 -0.49
N ARG A 76 -0.19 3.76 -0.89
CA ARG A 76 -1.35 3.75 0.02
C ARG A 76 -1.85 2.33 0.21
N ILE A 77 -2.07 1.92 1.45
CA ILE A 77 -2.79 0.69 1.76
C ILE A 77 -4.20 1.05 2.18
N ASN A 78 -5.20 0.57 1.42
CA ASN A 78 -6.59 0.61 1.86
C ASN A 78 -6.92 -0.72 2.54
N GLY A 79 -7.00 -0.71 3.87
CA GLY A 79 -7.39 -1.87 4.67
C GLY A 79 -8.88 -1.89 4.97
N LEU A 80 -9.49 -3.07 4.99
CA LEU A 80 -10.90 -3.25 5.38
C LEU A 80 -11.10 -3.33 6.91
N TYR A 81 -10.06 -3.74 7.64
CA TYR A 81 -10.07 -3.99 9.08
C TYR A 81 -9.02 -3.15 9.80
N GLU A 82 -9.30 -2.78 11.04
CA GLU A 82 -8.37 -2.06 11.93
C GLU A 82 -7.09 -2.86 12.14
N LEU A 83 -5.96 -2.14 12.17
CA LEU A 83 -4.66 -2.75 12.39
C LEU A 83 -4.53 -3.23 13.85
N PRO A 84 -4.03 -4.45 14.10
CA PRO A 84 -3.58 -4.82 15.43
C PRO A 84 -2.28 -4.05 15.77
N GLU A 85 -1.97 -3.92 17.07
CA GLU A 85 -0.81 -3.19 17.58
C GLU A 85 0.50 -3.53 16.85
N GLN A 86 0.76 -4.80 16.57
CA GLN A 86 1.97 -5.22 15.84
C GLN A 86 2.00 -4.69 14.40
N ALA A 87 0.84 -4.61 13.75
CA ALA A 87 0.74 -4.10 12.39
C ALA A 87 0.85 -2.57 12.34
N GLU A 88 0.32 -1.86 13.34
CA GLU A 88 0.54 -0.41 13.48
C GLU A 88 2.03 -0.09 13.56
N VAL A 89 2.77 -0.78 14.45
CA VAL A 89 4.22 -0.62 14.58
C VAL A 89 4.94 -0.92 13.26
N PHE A 90 4.51 -1.95 12.54
CA PHE A 90 5.08 -2.28 11.23
C PHE A 90 4.83 -1.17 10.19
N ILE A 91 3.61 -0.64 10.11
CA ILE A 91 3.24 0.44 9.19
C ILE A 91 4.03 1.71 9.48
N ASP A 92 4.19 2.06 10.75
CA ASP A 92 4.97 3.23 11.17
C ASP A 92 6.45 3.09 10.75
N GLN A 93 7.06 1.93 11.00
CA GLN A 93 8.45 1.65 10.59
C GLN A 93 8.65 1.74 9.07
N VAL A 94 7.70 1.22 8.29
CA VAL A 94 7.74 1.33 6.84
C VAL A 94 7.59 2.80 6.42
N SER A 95 6.69 3.56 7.05
CA SER A 95 6.49 4.97 6.74
C SER A 95 7.75 5.80 6.98
N GLU A 96 8.42 5.60 8.12
CA GLU A 96 9.67 6.28 8.45
C GLU A 96 10.77 5.94 7.44
N THR A 97 10.93 4.65 7.12
CA THR A 97 11.95 4.18 6.18
C THR A 97 11.74 4.74 4.77
N LEU A 98 10.50 4.74 4.28
CA LEU A 98 10.19 5.20 2.92
C LEU A 98 10.30 6.71 2.76
N LYS A 99 10.05 7.45 3.84
CA LYS A 99 10.21 8.90 3.86
C LYS A 99 11.66 9.32 3.59
N GLU A 100 12.65 8.54 4.04
CA GLU A 100 14.07 8.84 3.79
C GLU A 100 14.45 8.79 2.31
N VAL A 101 13.77 7.94 1.53
CA VAL A 101 13.97 7.80 0.08
C VAL A 101 12.97 8.62 -0.75
N GLY A 102 12.18 9.47 -0.10
CA GLY A 102 11.24 10.38 -0.77
C GLY A 102 9.95 9.70 -1.26
N ILE A 103 9.61 8.53 -0.72
CA ILE A 103 8.36 7.83 -1.02
C ILE A 103 7.39 8.05 0.15
N GLY A 104 6.21 8.59 -0.14
CA GLY A 104 5.14 8.67 0.85
C GLY A 104 4.53 7.30 1.13
N PHE A 105 4.11 7.06 2.36
CA PHE A 105 3.44 5.83 2.75
C PHE A 105 2.34 6.10 3.76
N GLU A 106 1.15 5.54 3.51
CA GLU A 106 -0.01 5.73 4.38
C GLU A 106 -0.94 4.52 4.40
N PHE A 107 -1.58 4.30 5.54
CA PHE A 107 -2.67 3.34 5.69
C PHE A 107 -3.99 4.10 5.86
N VAL A 108 -5.01 3.67 5.12
CA VAL A 108 -6.37 4.22 5.19
C VAL A 108 -7.33 3.08 5.49
N LEU A 109 -8.00 3.16 6.63
CA LEU A 109 -9.10 2.25 6.94
C LEU A 109 -10.31 2.62 6.07
N LYS A 110 -10.72 1.72 5.19
CA LYS A 110 -11.98 1.86 4.48
C LYS A 110 -13.13 1.53 5.42
N ASP A 111 -13.92 2.55 5.72
CA ASP A 111 -15.12 2.45 6.54
C ASP A 111 -16.35 2.19 5.65
N ASP A 112 -16.35 1.04 4.97
CA ASP A 112 -17.49 0.58 4.19
C ASP A 112 -18.13 -0.61 4.92
N GLU A 113 -19.12 -0.32 5.76
CA GLU A 113 -19.87 -1.33 6.54
C GLU A 113 -20.48 -2.42 5.65
N ALA A 114 -20.81 -2.11 4.38
CA ALA A 114 -21.41 -3.08 3.47
C ALA A 114 -20.45 -4.20 3.04
N ILE A 115 -19.13 -3.96 3.08
CA ILE A 115 -18.10 -4.94 2.69
C ILE A 115 -17.66 -5.78 3.90
N ARG A 116 -17.77 -5.26 5.13
CA ARG A 116 -17.34 -5.95 6.35
C ARG A 116 -18.24 -7.14 6.76
N THR A 117 -19.47 -7.19 6.25
CA THR A 117 -20.48 -8.21 6.61
C THR A 117 -20.72 -9.31 5.57
N MET A 118 -19.99 -9.30 4.45
CA MET A 118 -20.01 -10.39 3.45
C MET A 118 -18.96 -11.45 3.77
#